data_AF-A0A9D4SXE0-F1
#
_entry.id   AF-A0A9D4SXE0-F1
#
_cell.length_a   1.000
_cell.length_b   1.000
_cell.length_c   1.000
_cell.angle_alpha   90.00
_cell.angle_beta   90.00
_cell.angle_gamma   90.00
#
_symmetry.space_group_name_H-M   'P 1'
#
loop_
_entity.id
_entity.type
_entity.pdbx_description
1 polymer ?
#
loop_
_entity_poly.entity_id
_entity_poly.type
_entity_poly.pdbx_seq_one_letter_code
_entity_poly.pdbx_strand_id
1 'polypeptide(L)'
;MGTERKNTRSGLSEVLGGLGVEKLQTLMPEIISTAERTDIAPHVKDGYVMMFIYLPGVFQKEFTPYISQIINPILKALADENEYVRETALRAGQRMVNMYADTAMTLLLPSAGEGALDDNWRIRYSSVQLLGDLLYKISAWTVLWCLTPQVALFLVHSAQIAKAVLLYARLFFLIRASKQVDYFGIRSWGNDGYICISHRK
;
A
#
# COMPACT_ATOMS: atom_id res chain seq x y z
N MET A 1 -25.19 4.09 8.71
CA MET A 1 -24.85 2.72 9.17
C MET A 1 -23.35 2.41 9.30
N GLY A 2 -22.42 3.32 8.97
CA GLY A 2 -20.97 3.03 9.01
C GLY A 2 -20.24 3.33 10.33
N THR A 3 -20.89 4.00 11.29
CA THR A 3 -20.27 4.47 12.54
C THR A 3 -20.27 3.39 13.63
N GLU A 4 -21.34 2.59 13.74
CA GLU A 4 -21.50 1.53 14.76
C GLU A 4 -20.68 0.26 14.51
N ARG A 5 -20.07 0.12 13.33
CA ARG A 5 -19.12 -0.96 13.07
C ARG A 5 -17.69 -0.52 13.38
N LYS A 6 -17.40 0.77 13.21
CA LYS A 6 -16.07 1.36 13.48
C LYS A 6 -15.80 1.44 14.99
N ASN A 7 -16.79 1.88 15.77
CA ASN A 7 -16.66 1.93 17.23
C ASN A 7 -16.46 0.54 17.87
N THR A 8 -17.15 -0.50 17.40
CA THR A 8 -17.05 -1.86 17.93
C THR A 8 -15.67 -2.47 17.67
N ARG A 9 -15.07 -2.20 16.50
CA ARG A 9 -13.73 -2.72 16.15
C ARG A 9 -12.60 -1.93 16.84
N SER A 10 -12.74 -0.62 17.03
CA SER A 10 -11.81 0.15 17.89
C SER A 10 -11.85 -0.33 19.34
N GLY A 11 -13.05 -0.62 19.88
CA GLY A 11 -13.20 -1.19 21.22
C GLY A 11 -12.55 -2.57 21.36
N LEU A 12 -12.66 -3.44 20.35
CA LEU A 12 -11.98 -4.74 20.33
C LEU A 12 -10.45 -4.62 20.38
N SER A 13 -9.87 -3.67 19.64
CA SER A 13 -8.41 -3.43 19.69
C SER A 13 -7.94 -2.85 21.03
N GLU A 14 -8.75 -2.00 21.66
CA GLU A 14 -8.44 -1.46 23.00
C GLU A 14 -8.54 -2.54 24.08
N VAL A 15 -9.57 -3.41 24.01
CA VAL A 15 -9.71 -4.56 24.90
C VAL A 15 -8.54 -5.52 24.73
N LEU A 16 -8.11 -5.79 23.49
CA LEU A 16 -6.90 -6.58 23.23
C LEU A 16 -5.66 -5.92 23.82
N GLY A 17 -5.54 -4.59 23.73
CA GLY A 17 -4.50 -3.83 24.42
C GLY A 17 -4.51 -4.03 25.93
N GLY A 18 -5.69 -4.05 26.55
CA GLY A 18 -5.88 -4.33 27.98
C GLY A 18 -5.55 -5.77 28.40
N LEU A 19 -5.62 -6.73 27.47
CA LEU A 19 -5.24 -8.14 27.68
C LEU A 19 -3.73 -8.38 27.52
N GLY A 20 -2.99 -7.40 27.01
CA GLY A 20 -1.54 -7.43 26.90
C GLY A 20 -0.98 -8.15 25.66
N VAL A 21 0.34 -8.10 25.53
CA VAL A 21 1.11 -8.56 24.36
C VAL A 21 1.04 -10.08 24.17
N GLU A 22 0.89 -10.85 25.26
CA GLU A 22 0.76 -12.32 25.19
C GLU A 22 -0.48 -12.74 24.41
N LYS A 23 -1.59 -12.03 24.61
CA LYS A 23 -2.83 -12.32 23.89
C LYS A 23 -2.72 -11.93 22.42
N LEU A 24 -2.04 -10.82 22.12
CA LEU A 24 -1.70 -10.44 20.75
C LEU A 24 -0.92 -11.57 20.06
N GLN A 25 0.17 -12.04 20.68
CA GLN A 25 1.02 -13.10 20.11
C GLN A 25 0.23 -14.38 19.82
N THR A 26 -0.73 -14.72 20.68
CA THR A 26 -1.58 -15.90 20.49
C THR A 26 -2.56 -15.74 19.32
N LEU A 27 -3.15 -14.54 19.16
CA LEU A 27 -4.22 -14.31 18.18
C LEU A 27 -3.73 -13.89 16.79
N MET A 28 -2.55 -13.25 16.70
CA MET A 28 -2.05 -12.71 15.45
C MET A 28 -1.91 -13.73 14.32
N PRO A 29 -1.39 -14.96 14.54
CA PRO A 29 -1.32 -15.97 13.48
C PRO A 29 -2.70 -16.32 12.89
N GLU A 30 -3.72 -16.44 13.76
CA GLU A 30 -5.09 -16.72 13.34
C GLU A 30 -5.69 -15.55 12.56
N ILE A 31 -5.51 -14.31 13.05
CA ILE A 31 -5.98 -13.08 12.40
C ILE A 31 -5.38 -12.95 10.98
N ILE A 32 -4.08 -13.15 10.85
CA ILE A 32 -3.37 -13.05 9.56
C ILE A 32 -3.88 -14.14 8.61
N SER A 33 -3.89 -15.40 9.05
CA SER A 33 -4.32 -16.52 8.22
C SER A 33 -5.76 -16.36 7.72
N THR A 34 -6.65 -15.82 8.55
CA THR A 34 -8.04 -15.58 8.18
C THR A 34 -8.20 -14.39 7.25
N ALA A 35 -7.40 -13.32 7.42
CA ALA A 35 -7.43 -12.17 6.53
C ALA A 35 -6.99 -12.52 5.09
N GLU A 36 -6.11 -13.50 4.92
CA GLU A 36 -5.64 -13.94 3.60
C GLU A 36 -6.63 -14.83 2.85
N ARG A 37 -7.61 -15.42 3.55
CA ARG A 37 -8.57 -16.35 2.96
C ARG A 37 -9.47 -15.67 1.95
N THR A 38 -9.66 -16.31 0.81
CA THR A 38 -10.55 -15.85 -0.26
C THR A 38 -11.96 -16.44 -0.15
N ASP A 39 -12.14 -17.51 0.63
CA ASP A 39 -13.37 -18.29 0.78
C ASP A 39 -14.29 -17.81 1.91
N ILE A 40 -13.97 -16.69 2.56
CA ILE A 40 -14.76 -16.12 3.65
C ILE A 40 -15.67 -14.99 3.19
N ALA A 41 -16.79 -14.81 3.89
CA ALA A 41 -17.75 -13.75 3.56
C ALA A 41 -17.08 -12.37 3.62
N PRO A 42 -17.34 -11.44 2.68
CA PRO A 42 -16.51 -10.24 2.57
C PRO A 42 -16.65 -9.27 3.75
N HIS A 43 -17.80 -9.30 4.47
CA HIS A 43 -17.98 -8.55 5.72
C HIS A 43 -17.12 -9.10 6.89
N VAL A 44 -16.82 -10.40 6.88
CA VAL A 44 -15.92 -11.03 7.85
C VAL A 44 -14.48 -10.63 7.53
N LYS A 45 -14.08 -10.76 6.26
CA LYS A 45 -12.77 -10.33 5.76
C LYS A 45 -12.50 -8.86 6.10
N ASP A 46 -13.44 -7.97 5.82
CA ASP A 46 -13.38 -6.55 6.17
C ASP A 46 -13.11 -6.34 7.67
N GLY A 47 -13.71 -7.16 8.54
CA GLY A 47 -13.46 -7.15 9.98
C GLY A 47 -12.00 -7.40 10.33
N TYR A 48 -11.40 -8.44 9.76
CA TYR A 48 -9.99 -8.79 9.98
C TYR A 48 -9.04 -7.76 9.38
N VAL A 49 -9.29 -7.29 8.16
CA VAL A 49 -8.47 -6.23 7.52
C VAL A 49 -8.54 -4.93 8.34
N MET A 50 -9.70 -4.62 8.92
CA MET A 50 -9.86 -3.46 9.79
C MET A 50 -9.05 -3.55 11.08
N MET A 51 -8.75 -4.75 11.58
CA MET A 51 -7.85 -4.90 12.74
C MET A 51 -6.45 -4.36 12.44
N PHE A 52 -5.97 -4.48 11.21
CA PHE A 52 -4.68 -3.90 10.78
C PHE A 52 -4.65 -2.37 10.80
N ILE A 53 -5.80 -1.69 10.90
CA ILE A 53 -5.86 -0.23 11.06
C ILE A 53 -5.60 0.15 12.53
N TYR A 54 -6.14 -0.62 13.48
CA TYR A 54 -6.19 -0.24 14.89
C TYR A 54 -5.10 -0.88 15.75
N LEU A 55 -4.81 -2.18 15.56
CA LEU A 55 -3.80 -2.89 16.35
C LEU A 55 -2.41 -2.23 16.34
N PRO A 56 -1.90 -1.70 15.21
CA PRO A 56 -0.64 -0.97 15.22
C PRO A 56 -0.63 0.23 16.17
N GLY A 57 -1.75 0.95 16.29
CA GLY A 57 -1.85 2.10 17.19
C GLY A 57 -1.81 1.72 18.67
N VAL A 58 -2.33 0.54 18.99
CA VAL A 58 -2.37 0.01 20.36
C VAL A 58 -1.02 -0.59 20.76
N PHE A 59 -0.41 -1.40 19.89
CA PHE A 59 0.76 -2.21 20.21
C PHE A 59 2.08 -1.71 19.61
N GLN A 60 2.08 -0.65 18.80
CA GLN A 60 3.28 0.06 18.33
C GLN A 60 4.49 -0.83 17.98
N LYS A 61 5.49 -0.93 18.87
CA LYS A 61 6.74 -1.64 18.61
C LYS A 61 6.56 -3.16 18.65
N GLU A 62 5.69 -3.64 19.52
CA GLU A 62 5.34 -5.04 19.71
C GLU A 62 4.60 -5.62 18.50
N PHE A 63 4.03 -4.76 17.65
CA PHE A 63 3.39 -5.14 16.40
C PHE A 63 4.39 -5.38 15.23
N THR A 64 5.62 -4.87 15.35
CA THR A 64 6.65 -4.93 14.29
C THR A 64 6.89 -6.32 13.70
N PRO A 65 6.93 -7.42 14.49
CA PRO A 65 7.21 -8.77 13.96
C PRO A 65 6.17 -9.28 12.95
N TYR A 66 4.96 -8.71 12.96
CA TYR A 66 3.86 -9.15 12.12
C TYR A 66 3.74 -8.39 10.81
N ILE A 67 4.43 -7.25 10.67
CA ILE A 67 4.27 -6.34 9.52
C ILE A 67 4.49 -7.09 8.21
N SER A 68 5.60 -7.81 8.08
CA SER A 68 5.93 -8.55 6.85
C SER A 68 4.86 -9.56 6.45
N GLN A 69 4.19 -10.18 7.43
CA GLN A 69 3.12 -11.15 7.23
C GLN A 69 1.78 -10.49 6.90
N ILE A 70 1.55 -9.26 7.38
CA ILE A 70 0.29 -8.51 7.19
C ILE A 70 0.23 -7.82 5.81
N ILE A 71 1.38 -7.49 5.23
CA ILE A 71 1.42 -6.80 3.92
C ILE A 71 0.71 -7.63 2.84
N ASN A 72 0.94 -8.94 2.77
CA ASN A 72 0.30 -9.80 1.78
C ASN A 72 -1.25 -9.82 1.87
N PRO A 73 -1.88 -10.02 3.03
CA PRO A 73 -3.33 -9.90 3.16
C PRO A 73 -3.87 -8.53 2.78
N ILE A 74 -3.16 -7.43 3.11
CA ILE A 74 -3.58 -6.08 2.69
C ILE A 74 -3.57 -5.96 1.16
N LEU A 75 -2.50 -6.43 0.51
CA LEU A 75 -2.36 -6.38 -0.95
C LEU A 75 -3.46 -7.21 -1.65
N LYS A 76 -3.73 -8.42 -1.15
CA LYS A 76 -4.85 -9.24 -1.65
C LYS A 76 -6.19 -8.54 -1.47
N ALA A 77 -6.41 -7.88 -0.34
CA ALA A 77 -7.64 -7.16 -0.06
C ALA A 77 -7.81 -5.88 -0.89
N LEU A 78 -6.73 -5.25 -1.36
CA LEU A 78 -6.80 -4.15 -2.34
C LEU A 78 -7.33 -4.60 -3.71
N ALA A 79 -7.11 -5.87 -4.06
CA ALA A 79 -7.61 -6.49 -5.28
C ALA A 79 -8.98 -7.18 -5.12
N ASP A 80 -9.64 -7.06 -3.96
CA ASP A 80 -10.93 -7.72 -3.71
C ASP A 80 -12.05 -7.14 -4.58
N GLU A 81 -13.03 -7.97 -4.98
CA GLU A 81 -14.17 -7.53 -5.78
C GLU A 81 -15.11 -6.57 -5.02
N ASN A 82 -15.15 -6.68 -3.69
CA ASN A 82 -16.02 -5.89 -2.83
C ASN A 82 -15.42 -4.52 -2.51
N GLU A 83 -16.17 -3.46 -2.82
CA GLU A 83 -15.70 -2.08 -2.68
C GLU A 83 -15.30 -1.70 -1.26
N TYR A 84 -16.11 -2.06 -0.27
CA TYR A 84 -15.83 -1.73 1.12
C TYR A 84 -14.58 -2.46 1.66
N VAL A 85 -14.29 -3.68 1.18
CA VAL A 85 -13.07 -4.41 1.55
C VAL A 85 -11.85 -3.68 0.99
N ARG A 86 -11.89 -3.25 -0.27
CA ARG A 86 -10.81 -2.46 -0.89
C ARG A 86 -10.56 -1.14 -0.15
N GLU A 87 -11.61 -0.42 0.23
CA GLU A 87 -11.50 0.84 0.98
C GLU A 87 -10.83 0.62 2.35
N THR A 88 -11.26 -0.41 3.08
CA THR A 88 -10.66 -0.78 4.37
C THR A 88 -9.20 -1.21 4.19
N ALA A 89 -8.88 -1.98 3.16
CA ALA A 89 -7.52 -2.38 2.83
C ALA A 89 -6.61 -1.20 2.51
N LEU A 90 -7.11 -0.22 1.75
CA LEU A 90 -6.39 1.02 1.46
C LEU A 90 -6.05 1.77 2.75
N ARG A 91 -7.01 1.92 3.65
CA ARG A 91 -6.79 2.55 4.96
C ARG A 91 -5.79 1.77 5.82
N ALA A 92 -5.81 0.43 5.77
CA ALA A 92 -4.84 -0.41 6.45
C ALA A 92 -3.42 -0.23 5.86
N GLY A 93 -3.28 -0.23 4.53
CA GLY A 93 -2.01 0.03 3.85
C GLY A 93 -1.44 1.41 4.19
N GLN A 94 -2.27 2.45 4.13
CA GLN A 94 -1.89 3.80 4.55
C GLN A 94 -1.43 3.86 6.01
N ARG A 95 -2.08 3.10 6.90
CA ARG A 95 -1.67 3.00 8.31
C ARG A 95 -0.29 2.34 8.44
N MET A 96 -0.03 1.25 7.71
CA MET A 96 1.27 0.59 7.69
C MET A 96 2.38 1.52 7.20
N VAL A 97 2.15 2.22 6.08
CA VAL A 97 3.10 3.20 5.52
C VAL A 97 3.41 4.31 6.53
N ASN A 98 2.39 4.82 7.20
CA ASN A 98 2.57 5.91 8.15
C ASN A 98 3.32 5.51 9.43
N MET A 99 3.18 4.26 9.89
CA MET A 99 3.80 3.79 11.13
C MET A 99 5.15 3.10 10.91
N TYR A 100 5.36 2.49 9.74
CA TYR A 100 6.47 1.57 9.48
C TYR A 100 7.08 1.76 8.08
N ALA A 101 7.27 3.02 7.67
CA ALA A 101 7.67 3.41 6.32
C ALA A 101 8.85 2.61 5.74
N ASP A 102 9.90 2.36 6.53
CA ASP A 102 11.10 1.64 6.06
C ASP A 102 10.80 0.19 5.63
N THR A 103 10.04 -0.54 6.45
CA THR A 103 9.64 -1.93 6.15
C THR A 103 8.53 -1.99 5.11
N ALA A 104 7.60 -1.04 5.17
CA ALA A 104 6.50 -0.95 4.23
C ALA A 104 7.00 -0.63 2.81
N MET A 105 8.04 0.18 2.66
CA MET A 105 8.60 0.55 1.36
C MET A 105 9.14 -0.65 0.59
N THR A 106 9.86 -1.57 1.23
CA THR A 106 10.46 -2.71 0.53
C THR A 106 9.42 -3.72 0.06
N LEU A 107 8.28 -3.83 0.76
CA LEU A 107 7.24 -4.83 0.50
C LEU A 107 6.05 -4.29 -0.29
N LEU A 108 5.57 -3.07 0.01
CA LEU A 108 4.42 -2.47 -0.68
C LEU A 108 4.78 -1.87 -2.03
N LEU A 109 5.99 -1.32 -2.19
CA LEU A 109 6.35 -0.60 -3.42
C LEU A 109 6.31 -1.51 -4.67
N PRO A 110 6.86 -2.74 -4.66
CA PRO A 110 6.79 -3.62 -5.83
C PRO A 110 5.34 -4.00 -6.16
N SER A 111 4.57 -4.44 -5.15
CA SER A 111 3.21 -4.94 -5.38
C SER A 111 2.21 -3.84 -5.73
N ALA A 112 2.29 -2.67 -5.09
CA ALA A 112 1.49 -1.52 -5.51
C ALA A 112 1.91 -1.01 -6.90
N GLY A 113 3.18 -1.19 -7.30
CA GLY A 113 3.63 -0.96 -8.67
C GLY A 113 2.96 -1.88 -9.69
N GLU A 114 2.83 -3.17 -9.38
CA GLU A 114 2.09 -4.13 -10.20
C GLU A 114 0.60 -3.77 -10.28
N GLY A 115 -0.03 -3.45 -9.15
CA GLY A 115 -1.43 -3.04 -9.10
C GLY A 115 -1.72 -1.73 -9.85
N ALA A 116 -0.73 -0.84 -9.98
CA ALA A 116 -0.85 0.37 -10.80
C ALA A 116 -0.92 0.09 -12.31
N LEU A 117 -0.50 -1.09 -12.75
CA LEU A 117 -0.53 -1.54 -14.14
C LEU A 117 -1.67 -2.52 -14.42
N ASP A 118 -2.57 -2.74 -13.46
CA ASP A 118 -3.68 -3.68 -13.58
C ASP A 118 -4.74 -3.21 -14.62
N ASP A 119 -5.35 -4.15 -15.34
CA ASP A 119 -6.42 -3.85 -16.29
C ASP A 119 -7.62 -3.19 -15.61
N ASN A 120 -7.88 -3.54 -14.35
CA ASN A 120 -8.93 -2.96 -13.54
C ASN A 120 -8.55 -1.57 -13.03
N TRP A 121 -9.23 -0.54 -13.55
CA TRP A 121 -8.98 0.86 -13.20
C TRP A 121 -9.11 1.16 -11.70
N ARG A 122 -9.89 0.37 -10.96
CA ARG A 122 -10.06 0.54 -9.52
C ARG A 122 -8.83 0.07 -8.74
N ILE A 123 -8.25 -1.06 -9.13
CA ILE A 123 -7.01 -1.58 -8.55
C ILE A 123 -5.88 -0.60 -8.85
N ARG A 124 -5.82 -0.06 -10.07
CA ARG A 124 -4.89 1.01 -10.41
C ARG A 124 -5.06 2.24 -9.53
N TYR A 125 -6.29 2.71 -9.35
CA TYR A 125 -6.56 3.90 -8.54
C TYR A 125 -6.08 3.73 -7.10
N SER A 126 -6.48 2.65 -6.43
CA SER A 126 -6.07 2.36 -5.05
C SER A 126 -4.54 2.17 -4.92
N SER A 127 -3.92 1.53 -5.92
CA SER A 127 -2.47 1.31 -5.95
C SER A 127 -1.69 2.60 -6.14
N VAL A 128 -2.13 3.47 -7.04
CA VAL A 128 -1.53 4.80 -7.25
C VAL A 128 -1.68 5.68 -6.02
N GLN A 129 -2.82 5.62 -5.33
CA GLN A 129 -3.01 6.34 -4.08
C GLN A 129 -2.03 5.87 -2.99
N LEU A 130 -1.89 4.56 -2.79
CA LEU A 130 -0.95 4.00 -1.83
C LEU A 130 0.51 4.32 -2.17
N LEU A 131 0.88 4.25 -3.45
CA LEU A 131 2.19 4.69 -3.93
C LEU A 131 2.41 6.19 -3.64
N GLY A 132 1.41 7.04 -3.90
CA GLY A 132 1.48 8.47 -3.59
C GLY A 132 1.76 8.73 -2.12
N ASP A 133 1.08 8.03 -1.21
CA ASP A 133 1.29 8.17 0.23
C ASP A 133 2.69 7.70 0.66
N LEU A 134 3.17 6.59 0.08
CA LEU A 134 4.50 6.06 0.34
C LEU A 134 5.60 7.04 -0.13
N LEU A 135 5.46 7.53 -1.36
CA LEU A 135 6.36 8.53 -1.96
C LEU A 135 6.36 9.84 -1.15
N TYR A 136 5.19 10.32 -0.73
CA TYR A 136 5.10 11.48 0.15
C TYR A 136 5.87 11.25 1.45
N LYS A 137 5.74 10.06 2.06
CA LYS A 137 6.44 9.74 3.31
C LYS A 137 7.95 9.65 3.14
N ILE A 138 8.43 9.04 2.06
CA ILE A 138 9.86 8.95 1.74
C ILE A 138 10.43 10.34 1.45
N SER A 139 9.70 11.16 0.69
CA SER A 139 10.15 12.52 0.36
C SER A 139 10.24 13.38 1.61
N ALA A 140 9.27 13.28 2.53
CA ALA A 140 9.31 13.95 3.82
C ALA A 140 10.52 13.48 4.68
N TRP A 141 10.79 12.17 4.70
CA TRP A 141 11.97 11.61 5.38
C TRP A 141 13.26 12.12 4.74
N THR A 142 13.37 12.09 3.41
CA THR A 142 14.57 12.53 2.68
C THR A 142 14.86 14.01 2.92
N VAL A 143 13.83 14.87 2.86
CA VAL A 143 13.96 16.31 3.13
C VAL A 143 14.37 16.56 4.58
N LEU A 144 13.80 15.83 5.54
CA LEU A 144 14.16 15.92 6.96
C LEU A 144 15.63 15.55 7.21
N TRP A 145 16.16 14.54 6.51
CA TRP A 145 17.55 14.09 6.66
C TRP A 145 18.56 15.00 5.94
N CYS A 146 18.16 15.64 4.84
CA CYS A 146 18.97 16.68 4.19
C CYS A 146 19.09 17.96 5.03
N LEU A 147 18.15 18.23 5.94
CA LEU A 147 18.18 19.40 6.83
C LEU A 147 19.15 19.25 8.01
N THR A 148 19.69 18.05 8.27
CA THR A 148 20.77 17.86 9.25
C THR A 148 22.14 17.88 8.56
N PRO A 149 22.87 19.00 8.56
CA PRO A 149 24.13 19.13 7.81
C PRO A 149 25.24 18.18 8.28
N GLN A 150 25.10 17.53 9.46
CA GLN A 150 26.13 16.66 10.03
C GLN A 150 26.14 15.22 9.50
N VAL A 151 25.11 14.75 8.79
CA VAL A 151 25.00 13.33 8.37
C VAL A 151 25.23 13.12 6.86
N ALA A 152 25.15 14.18 6.05
CA ALA A 152 25.25 14.10 4.58
C ALA A 152 26.60 13.56 4.06
N LEU A 153 27.70 13.69 4.83
CA LEU A 153 28.99 13.13 4.46
C LEU A 153 29.16 11.63 4.76
N PHE A 154 28.24 11.01 5.52
CA PHE A 154 28.41 9.63 5.98
C PHE A 154 27.57 8.58 5.25
N LEU A 155 26.63 8.95 4.37
CA LEU A 155 25.64 8.01 3.80
C LEU A 155 25.50 8.02 2.26
N VAL A 156 26.54 8.42 1.52
CA VAL A 156 26.60 8.14 0.05
C VAL A 156 26.79 6.63 -0.25
N HIS A 157 26.83 5.77 0.76
CA HIS A 157 26.98 4.31 0.61
C HIS A 157 25.69 3.48 0.73
N SER A 158 24.51 4.06 0.94
CA SER A 158 23.27 3.25 0.97
C SER A 158 22.68 3.08 -0.44
N ALA A 159 23.00 1.95 -1.08
CA ALA A 159 22.46 1.55 -2.40
C ALA A 159 20.92 1.47 -2.48
N GLN A 160 20.22 1.61 -1.35
CA GLN A 160 18.75 1.61 -1.25
C GLN A 160 18.12 2.92 -1.75
N ILE A 161 18.73 4.07 -1.46
CA ILE A 161 18.13 5.39 -1.81
C ILE A 161 18.26 5.65 -3.32
N ALA A 162 19.39 5.29 -3.93
CA ALA A 162 19.58 5.43 -5.37
C ALA A 162 18.58 4.59 -6.20
N LYS A 163 18.22 3.40 -5.70
CA LYS A 163 17.19 2.54 -6.32
C LYS A 163 15.80 3.15 -6.20
N ALA A 164 15.47 3.75 -5.04
CA ALA A 164 14.20 4.46 -4.85
C ALA A 164 14.08 5.67 -5.78
N VAL A 165 15.16 6.44 -5.98
CA VAL A 165 15.20 7.59 -6.90
C VAL A 165 15.06 7.15 -8.37
N LEU A 166 15.71 6.05 -8.77
CA LEU A 166 15.54 5.47 -10.11
C LEU A 166 14.13 4.91 -10.33
N LEU A 167 13.53 4.29 -9.31
CA LEU A 167 12.12 3.89 -9.32
C LEU A 167 11.19 5.10 -9.46
N TYR A 168 11.48 6.22 -8.80
CA TYR A 168 10.76 7.49 -8.97
C TYR A 168 10.76 7.99 -10.41
N ALA A 169 11.93 8.00 -11.05
CA ALA A 169 12.05 8.42 -12.45
C ALA A 169 11.26 7.50 -13.39
N ARG A 170 11.27 6.18 -13.12
CA ARG A 170 10.58 5.17 -13.92
C ARG A 170 9.06 5.20 -13.72
N LEU A 171 8.60 5.38 -12.48
CA LEU A 171 7.18 5.48 -12.13
C LEU A 171 6.57 6.79 -12.67
N PHE A 172 7.29 7.91 -12.57
CA PHE A 172 6.86 9.17 -13.18
C PHE A 172 6.73 9.07 -14.70
N PHE A 173 7.66 8.37 -15.36
CA PHE A 173 7.59 8.13 -16.81
C PHE A 173 6.44 7.18 -17.19
N LEU A 174 6.18 6.14 -16.40
CA LEU A 174 5.07 5.20 -16.59
C LEU A 174 3.70 5.85 -16.35
N ILE A 175 3.56 6.71 -15.34
CA ILE A 175 2.34 7.49 -15.10
C ILE A 175 2.09 8.48 -16.24
N ARG A 176 3.16 9.08 -16.80
CA ARG A 176 3.05 9.95 -17.97
C ARG A 176 2.70 9.17 -19.25
N ALA A 177 3.19 7.95 -19.39
CA ALA A 177 2.81 7.04 -20.48
C ALA A 177 1.34 6.55 -20.34
N SER A 178 0.87 6.30 -19.12
CA SER A 178 -0.52 5.88 -18.84
C SER A 178 -1.54 6.97 -19.20
N LYS A 179 -1.22 8.26 -19.04
CA LYS A 179 -2.10 9.36 -19.46
C LYS A 179 -2.16 9.62 -20.97
N GLN A 180 -1.34 8.95 -21.78
CA GLN A 180 -1.28 9.21 -23.22
C GLN A 180 -2.01 8.16 -24.08
N VAL A 181 -2.60 7.13 -23.48
CA VAL A 181 -3.27 6.03 -24.22
C VAL A 181 -4.79 6.24 -24.39
N ASP A 182 -5.43 7.12 -23.62
CA ASP A 182 -6.90 7.29 -23.70
C ASP A 182 -7.39 8.57 -24.41
N TYR A 183 -6.51 9.42 -24.96
CA TYR A 183 -6.92 10.63 -25.70
C TYR A 183 -6.70 10.56 -27.23
N PHE A 184 -6.02 9.54 -27.75
CA PHE A 184 -5.86 9.35 -29.19
C PHE A 184 -6.07 7.89 -29.55
N GLY A 185 -7.14 7.62 -30.30
CA GLY A 185 -7.48 6.28 -30.79
C GLY A 185 -6.43 5.74 -31.75
N ILE A 186 -5.47 4.99 -31.22
CA ILE A 186 -4.44 4.27 -32.00
C ILE A 186 -4.82 2.78 -32.00
N ARG A 187 -5.28 2.27 -33.15
CA ARG A 187 -5.47 0.84 -33.40
C ARG A 187 -4.20 0.28 -34.02
N SER A 188 -3.46 -0.50 -33.24
CA SER A 188 -2.31 -1.35 -33.61
C SER A 188 -0.96 -0.66 -33.91
N TRP A 189 0.11 -1.32 -33.46
CA TRP A 189 1.50 -1.03 -33.77
C TRP A 189 1.92 -1.84 -35.00
N GLY A 190 2.38 -1.18 -36.06
CA GLY A 190 3.10 -1.84 -37.15
C GLY A 190 4.55 -2.13 -36.73
N ASN A 191 5.13 -3.22 -37.24
CA ASN A 191 6.45 -3.74 -36.85
C ASN A 191 7.64 -2.80 -37.16
N ASP A 192 7.42 -1.65 -37.78
CA ASP A 192 8.51 -0.81 -38.32
C ASP A 192 8.74 0.47 -37.49
N GLY A 193 8.11 0.60 -36.31
CA GLY A 193 8.46 1.65 -35.34
C GLY A 193 8.05 3.09 -35.70
N TYR A 194 7.23 3.30 -36.73
CA TYR A 194 6.66 4.60 -37.06
C TYR A 194 5.15 4.66 -36.74
N ILE A 195 4.71 5.74 -36.09
CA ILE A 195 3.29 6.00 -35.75
C ILE A 195 2.65 6.80 -36.90
N CYS A 196 1.73 6.19 -37.64
CA CYS A 196 0.86 6.90 -38.58
C CYS A 196 -0.34 7.52 -37.82
N ILE A 197 -0.37 8.85 -37.70
CA ILE A 197 -1.51 9.59 -37.15
C ILE A 197 -2.42 9.98 -38.32
N SER A 198 -3.56 9.31 -38.50
CA SER A 198 -4.60 9.81 -39.42
C SER A 198 -5.52 10.76 -38.66
N HIS A 199 -5.58 12.03 -39.10
CA HIS A 199 -6.65 12.94 -38.71
C HIS A 199 -7.97 12.46 -39.34
N ARG A 200 -8.96 12.09 -38.51
CA ARG A 200 -10.34 12.04 -38.98
C ARG A 200 -10.95 13.44 -38.79
N LYS A 201 -11.62 13.92 -39.84
CA LYS A 201 -12.41 15.17 -39.85
C LYS A 201 -13.43 15.20 -38.71
#